data_AF-A0A0F9I910-F1
#
_entry.id   AF-A0A0F9I910-F1
#
_cell.length_a   1.000
_cell.length_b   1.000
_cell.length_c   1.000
_cell.angle_alpha   90.00
_cell.angle_beta   90.00
_cell.angle_gamma   90.00
#
_symmetry.space_group_name_H-M   'P 1'
#
loop_
_entity.id
_entity.type
_entity.pdbx_description
1 polymer ?
#
loop_
_entity_poly.entity_id
_entity_poly.type
_entity_poly.pdbx_seq_one_letter_code
_entity_poly.pdbx_strand_id
1 'polypeptide(L)'
;SYTEAANAFLDMIQMQGARDKMLDPVADVWNFNIPEAKKAMETFKWFVDNKVYDPTSGDPFTSFPNKLGAMLLIGPWNVGASMTNFPELEVGYLIMPPFPTASSKLVLGSIVSYGSLFISKRVEGDVEKAALTFIKEIMTNPVGLYDIPFYTDPPYWVGAVCNKKYIEILQGRSAGEMNEFTQTALTATNDGLPAINTLDTRVTEPILIRQIIHPEMTSVFLGKKSIDEMMEYLTDYLTKQEKEMAD
;
A
#
# COMPACT_ATOMS: atom_id res chain seq x y z
N SER A 1 0.30 -10.64 -2.91
CA SER A 1 -1.04 -10.77 -2.31
C SER A 1 -2.08 -10.18 -3.24
N TYR A 2 -3.33 -10.62 -3.09
CA TYR A 2 -4.38 -10.40 -4.08
C TYR A 2 -4.63 -8.90 -4.38
N THR A 3 -4.76 -8.05 -3.35
CA THR A 3 -5.00 -6.60 -3.53
C THR A 3 -3.77 -5.77 -3.84
N GLU A 4 -2.60 -6.18 -3.35
CA GLU A 4 -1.38 -5.39 -3.45
C GLU A 4 -0.81 -5.46 -4.86
N ALA A 5 -1.06 -6.54 -5.62
CA ALA A 5 -0.75 -6.58 -7.05
C ALA A 5 -1.57 -5.54 -7.83
N ALA A 6 -2.84 -5.35 -7.48
CA ALA A 6 -3.71 -4.35 -8.10
C ALA A 6 -3.32 -2.91 -7.71
N ASN A 7 -2.92 -2.69 -6.46
CA ASN A 7 -2.32 -1.40 -6.05
C ASN A 7 -1.01 -1.13 -6.80
N ALA A 8 -0.10 -2.11 -6.83
CA ALA A 8 1.18 -2.00 -7.52
C ALA A 8 1.03 -1.77 -9.04
N PHE A 9 -0.05 -2.28 -9.66
CA PHE A 9 -0.39 -1.97 -11.04
C PHE A 9 -0.63 -0.47 -11.26
N LEU A 10 -1.47 0.16 -10.42
CA LEU A 10 -1.69 1.60 -10.48
C LEU A 10 -0.42 2.41 -10.16
N ASP A 11 0.35 1.98 -9.17
CA ASP A 11 1.61 2.64 -8.80
C ASP A 11 2.61 2.60 -9.97
N MET A 12 2.74 1.46 -10.64
CA MET A 12 3.63 1.31 -11.79
C MET A 12 3.25 2.23 -12.95
N ILE A 13 1.96 2.50 -13.16
CA ILE A 13 1.49 3.48 -14.15
C ILE A 13 1.91 4.89 -13.73
N GLN A 14 1.66 5.26 -12.47
CA GLN A 14 1.99 6.59 -11.96
C GLN A 14 3.49 6.86 -11.97
N MET A 15 4.32 5.87 -11.62
CA MET A 15 5.78 5.94 -11.66
C MET A 15 6.33 6.18 -13.06
N GLN A 16 5.62 5.75 -14.10
CA GLN A 16 5.97 6.04 -15.48
C GLN A 16 5.61 7.49 -15.89
N GLY A 17 5.10 8.32 -14.96
CA GLY A 17 4.67 9.69 -15.22
C GLY A 17 3.33 9.78 -15.93
N ALA A 18 2.53 8.70 -15.91
CA ALA A 18 1.29 8.60 -16.67
C ALA A 18 0.02 8.81 -15.83
N ARG A 19 0.17 9.35 -14.61
CA ARG A 19 -0.93 9.66 -13.69
C ARG A 19 -2.03 10.49 -14.37
N ASP A 20 -1.65 11.64 -14.92
CA ASP A 20 -2.60 12.61 -15.52
C ASP A 20 -3.14 12.14 -16.88
N LYS A 21 -2.61 11.03 -17.42
CA LYS A 21 -3.15 10.38 -18.62
C LYS A 21 -4.22 9.34 -18.29
N MET A 22 -4.18 8.80 -17.06
CA MET A 22 -5.02 7.69 -16.62
C MET A 22 -6.38 8.18 -16.10
N LEU A 23 -6.44 9.37 -15.53
CA LEU A 23 -7.66 10.01 -15.05
C LEU A 23 -7.64 11.50 -15.41
N ASP A 24 -8.67 11.93 -16.13
CA ASP A 24 -9.02 13.35 -16.28
C ASP A 24 -10.14 13.66 -15.26
N PRO A 25 -9.80 14.32 -14.13
CA PRO A 25 -10.77 14.62 -13.08
C PRO A 25 -11.70 15.80 -13.44
N VAL A 26 -11.43 16.54 -14.52
CA VAL A 26 -12.31 17.62 -14.99
C VAL A 26 -13.38 17.06 -15.92
N ALA A 27 -13.02 16.09 -16.76
CA ALA A 27 -13.94 15.41 -17.66
C ALA A 27 -14.65 14.20 -17.02
N ASP A 28 -14.23 13.78 -15.82
CA ASP A 28 -14.67 12.56 -15.15
C ASP A 28 -14.46 11.32 -16.03
N VAL A 29 -13.27 11.23 -16.66
CA VAL A 29 -12.92 10.16 -17.62
C VAL A 29 -11.67 9.43 -17.18
N TRP A 30 -11.78 8.11 -17.09
CA TRP A 30 -10.66 7.19 -16.96
C TRP A 30 -10.11 6.80 -18.34
N ASN A 31 -8.82 6.48 -18.42
CA ASN A 31 -8.19 5.99 -19.63
C ASN A 31 -7.03 5.02 -19.32
N PHE A 32 -7.33 3.72 -19.36
CA PHE A 32 -6.34 2.66 -19.27
C PHE A 32 -5.76 2.26 -20.64
N ASN A 33 -6.31 2.79 -21.74
CA ASN A 33 -5.81 2.56 -23.10
C ASN A 33 -4.57 3.42 -23.41
N ILE A 34 -3.60 3.39 -22.49
CA ILE A 34 -2.33 4.10 -22.58
C ILE A 34 -1.15 3.10 -22.58
N PRO A 35 -0.04 3.40 -23.29
CA PRO A 35 1.11 2.49 -23.36
C PRO A 35 1.67 2.08 -21.99
N GLU A 36 1.66 2.99 -21.02
CA GLU A 36 2.20 2.77 -19.68
C GLU A 36 1.38 1.75 -18.87
N ALA A 37 0.05 1.75 -19.03
CA ALA A 37 -0.86 0.78 -18.43
C ALA A 37 -0.72 -0.60 -19.07
N LYS A 38 -0.64 -0.65 -20.40
CA LYS A 38 -0.37 -1.90 -21.12
C LYS A 38 0.94 -2.53 -20.69
N LYS A 39 2.03 -1.74 -20.66
CA LYS A 39 3.36 -2.19 -20.22
C LYS A 39 3.37 -2.67 -18.77
N ALA A 40 2.64 -1.99 -17.87
CA ALA A 40 2.50 -2.44 -16.49
C ALA A 40 1.84 -3.82 -16.44
N MET A 41 0.72 -4.02 -17.14
CA MET A 41 0.03 -5.31 -17.16
C MET A 41 0.85 -6.42 -17.82
N GLU A 42 1.56 -6.12 -18.91
CA GLU A 42 2.50 -7.05 -19.55
C GLU A 42 3.61 -7.51 -18.58
N THR A 43 4.09 -6.60 -17.72
CA THR A 43 5.08 -6.92 -16.68
C THR A 43 4.50 -7.89 -15.64
N PHE A 44 3.29 -7.64 -15.14
CA PHE A 44 2.63 -8.56 -14.22
C PHE A 44 2.33 -9.91 -14.87
N LYS A 45 1.88 -9.92 -16.13
CA LYS A 45 1.63 -11.15 -16.88
C LYS A 45 2.93 -11.94 -17.08
N TRP A 46 4.04 -11.27 -17.33
CA TRP A 46 5.36 -11.91 -17.38
C TRP A 46 5.72 -12.59 -16.06
N PHE A 47 5.46 -11.97 -14.90
CA PHE A 47 5.69 -12.62 -13.61
C PHE A 47 4.85 -13.89 -13.45
N VAL A 48 3.59 -13.89 -13.91
CA VAL A 48 2.73 -15.09 -13.89
C VAL A 48 3.25 -16.17 -14.82
N ASP A 49 3.53 -15.82 -16.07
CA ASP A 49 3.96 -16.77 -17.10
C ASP A 49 5.29 -17.43 -16.78
N ASN A 50 6.17 -16.73 -16.06
CA ASN A 50 7.46 -17.22 -15.59
C ASN A 50 7.41 -17.81 -14.17
N LYS A 51 6.22 -17.98 -13.59
CA LYS A 51 6.01 -18.57 -12.25
C LYS A 51 6.74 -17.84 -11.13
N VAL A 52 6.97 -16.53 -11.32
CA VAL A 52 7.49 -15.62 -10.28
C VAL A 52 6.36 -15.18 -9.35
N TYR A 53 5.14 -15.07 -9.89
CA TYR A 53 3.92 -14.76 -9.14
C TYR A 53 2.86 -15.83 -9.41
N ASP A 54 2.30 -16.42 -8.36
CA ASP A 54 1.18 -17.35 -8.44
C ASP A 54 -0.14 -16.63 -8.09
N PRO A 55 -1.02 -16.35 -9.06
CA PRO A 55 -2.29 -15.68 -8.81
C PRO A 55 -3.31 -16.59 -8.08
N THR A 56 -2.98 -17.88 -7.91
CA THR A 56 -3.85 -18.89 -7.28
C THR A 56 -3.41 -19.27 -5.87
N SER A 57 -2.29 -18.70 -5.38
CA SER A 57 -1.74 -19.01 -4.05
C SER A 57 -2.66 -18.58 -2.89
N GLY A 58 -3.68 -17.77 -3.17
CA GLY A 58 -4.63 -17.27 -2.18
C GLY A 58 -4.12 -16.06 -1.40
N ASP A 59 -4.68 -15.86 -0.22
CA ASP A 59 -4.38 -14.73 0.67
C ASP A 59 -2.92 -14.79 1.19
N PRO A 60 -2.20 -13.65 1.30
CA PRO A 60 -0.83 -13.60 1.79
C PRO A 60 -0.61 -14.17 3.18
N PHE A 61 -1.57 -13.97 4.09
CA PHE A 61 -1.47 -14.44 5.47
C PHE A 61 -1.66 -15.95 5.57
N THR A 62 -2.13 -16.59 4.48
CA THR A 62 -2.12 -18.05 4.33
C THR A 62 -0.91 -18.53 3.53
N SER A 63 -0.62 -17.92 2.38
CA SER A 63 0.38 -18.42 1.43
C SER A 63 1.82 -18.24 1.91
N PHE A 64 2.17 -17.08 2.49
CA PHE A 64 3.53 -16.79 2.91
C PHE A 64 3.97 -17.68 4.09
N PRO A 65 3.17 -17.84 5.17
CA PRO A 65 3.55 -18.72 6.27
C PRO A 65 3.64 -20.20 5.88
N ASN A 66 2.83 -20.64 4.92
CA ASN A 66 2.90 -22.00 4.36
C ASN A 66 4.03 -22.18 3.34
N LYS A 67 4.95 -21.20 3.21
CA LYS A 67 6.13 -21.25 2.33
C LYS A 67 5.77 -21.45 0.85
N LEU A 68 4.58 -20.99 0.43
CA LEU A 68 4.15 -21.03 -0.97
C LEU A 68 4.77 -19.88 -1.78
N GLY A 69 5.17 -18.79 -1.12
CA GLY A 69 5.90 -17.68 -1.72
C GLY A 69 7.16 -17.37 -0.92
N ALA A 70 8.26 -17.07 -1.62
CA ALA A 70 9.53 -16.66 -0.99
C ALA A 70 9.59 -15.15 -0.69
N MET A 71 8.72 -14.35 -1.32
CA MET A 71 8.65 -12.91 -1.14
C MET A 71 7.20 -12.46 -1.00
N LEU A 72 6.97 -11.51 -0.10
CA LEU A 72 5.68 -10.89 0.12
C LEU A 72 5.81 -9.37 -0.04
N LEU A 73 5.16 -8.83 -1.07
CA LEU A 73 4.99 -7.38 -1.21
C LEU A 73 3.93 -6.92 -0.21
N ILE A 74 4.38 -6.36 0.91
CA ILE A 74 3.51 -5.87 1.97
C ILE A 74 4.17 -4.76 2.76
N GLY A 75 3.36 -3.97 3.45
CA GLY A 75 3.84 -2.88 4.27
C GLY A 75 4.74 -3.34 5.43
N PRO A 76 5.60 -2.44 5.92
CA PRO A 76 6.48 -2.65 7.07
C PRO A 76 5.73 -2.77 8.41
N TRP A 77 4.51 -3.27 8.45
CA TRP A 77 3.86 -3.64 9.70
C TRP A 77 3.69 -5.16 9.79
N ASN A 78 3.76 -5.86 8.65
CA ASN A 78 3.46 -7.28 8.61
C ASN A 78 4.60 -8.16 9.11
N VAL A 79 5.85 -7.70 9.15
CA VAL A 79 6.96 -8.54 9.66
C VAL A 79 6.73 -8.86 11.14
N GLY A 80 6.31 -7.91 11.97
CA GLY A 80 6.02 -8.14 13.38
C GLY A 80 4.86 -9.12 13.57
N ALA A 81 3.78 -8.95 12.80
CA ALA A 81 2.64 -9.88 12.81
C ALA A 81 3.05 -11.29 12.35
N SER A 82 3.88 -11.39 11.30
CA SER A 82 4.34 -12.67 10.76
C SER A 82 5.27 -13.38 11.73
N MET A 83 6.25 -12.68 12.32
CA MET A 83 7.18 -13.26 13.30
C MET A 83 6.48 -13.64 14.61
N THR A 84 5.41 -12.94 15.00
CA THR A 84 4.64 -13.30 16.19
C THR A 84 3.80 -14.55 15.95
N ASN A 85 3.13 -14.63 14.80
CA ASN A 85 2.22 -15.74 14.48
C ASN A 85 2.97 -16.98 13.98
N PHE A 86 4.15 -16.79 13.39
CA PHE A 86 4.97 -17.83 12.76
C PHE A 86 6.46 -17.62 13.13
N PRO A 87 6.82 -17.79 14.41
CA PRO A 87 8.16 -17.53 14.92
C PRO A 87 9.25 -18.43 14.30
N GLU A 88 8.85 -19.50 13.63
CA GLU A 88 9.74 -20.41 12.89
C GLU A 88 10.19 -19.88 11.51
N LEU A 89 9.61 -18.78 11.03
CA LEU A 89 9.99 -18.19 9.74
C LEU A 89 11.24 -17.30 9.90
N GLU A 90 12.24 -17.55 9.07
CA GLU A 90 13.34 -16.61 8.85
C GLU A 90 12.88 -15.52 7.88
N VAL A 91 12.44 -14.38 8.43
CA VAL A 91 11.90 -13.27 7.64
C VAL A 91 12.96 -12.19 7.47
N GLY A 92 13.28 -11.85 6.22
CA GLY A 92 14.02 -10.63 5.88
C GLY A 92 13.06 -9.52 5.41
N TYR A 93 13.49 -8.27 5.51
CA TYR A 93 12.75 -7.12 4.96
C TYR A 93 13.63 -6.33 3.99
N LEU A 94 13.08 -6.01 2.82
CA LEU A 94 13.76 -5.23 1.79
C LEU A 94 12.84 -4.09 1.38
N ILE A 95 13.35 -2.86 1.40
CA ILE A 95 12.65 -1.72 0.79
C ILE A 95 12.62 -1.96 -0.72
N MET A 96 11.44 -1.83 -1.34
CA MET A 96 11.30 -2.03 -2.78
C MET A 96 12.24 -1.06 -3.51
N PRO A 97 13.16 -1.56 -4.36
CA PRO A 97 13.99 -0.68 -5.17
C PRO A 97 13.09 0.10 -6.14
N PRO A 98 13.43 1.36 -6.48
CA PRO A 98 12.70 2.10 -7.50
C PRO A 98 12.63 1.28 -8.80
N PHE A 99 11.50 1.29 -9.49
CA PHE A 99 11.46 0.85 -10.88
C PHE A 99 12.35 1.78 -11.72
N PRO A 100 13.42 1.29 -12.36
CA PRO A 100 14.29 2.16 -13.12
C PRO A 100 13.63 2.54 -14.45
N THR A 101 13.60 3.84 -14.75
CA THR A 101 13.83 4.29 -16.13
C THR A 101 15.16 5.01 -16.18
N ALA A 102 15.76 5.10 -17.37
CA ALA A 102 17.09 5.68 -17.59
C ALA A 102 17.21 7.17 -17.21
N SER A 103 16.11 7.85 -16.89
CA SER A 103 16.07 9.30 -16.65
C SER A 103 15.29 9.74 -15.40
N SER A 104 14.75 8.82 -14.59
CA SER A 104 13.85 9.19 -13.48
C SER A 104 14.59 9.61 -12.22
N LYS A 105 14.16 10.74 -11.61
CA LYS A 105 14.31 10.96 -10.15
C LYS A 105 13.40 9.96 -9.44
N LEU A 106 13.96 9.28 -8.45
CA LEU A 106 13.31 8.29 -7.58
C LEU A 106 11.89 8.73 -7.19
N VAL A 107 10.87 7.97 -7.57
CA VAL A 107 9.56 8.00 -6.92
C VAL A 107 9.40 6.65 -6.23
N LEU A 108 9.49 6.65 -4.92
CA LEU A 108 9.21 5.46 -4.11
C LEU A 108 7.72 5.14 -4.26
N GLY A 109 7.40 3.96 -4.79
CA GLY A 109 6.07 3.39 -4.68
C GLY A 109 6.00 2.67 -3.36
N SER A 110 5.58 3.39 -2.34
CA SER A 110 5.07 2.73 -1.16
C SER A 110 3.58 2.55 -1.37
N ILE A 111 3.09 1.31 -1.34
CA ILE A 111 1.67 1.07 -1.09
C ILE A 111 1.46 1.43 0.38
N VAL A 112 1.09 2.68 0.63
CA VAL A 112 0.94 3.15 2.00
C VAL A 112 -0.43 2.71 2.50
N SER A 113 -0.43 1.76 3.42
CA SER A 113 -1.60 1.45 4.23
C SER A 113 -1.48 2.24 5.54
N TYR A 114 -2.38 3.21 5.76
CA TYR A 114 -2.46 3.94 7.02
C TYR A 114 -3.51 3.30 7.93
N GLY A 115 -3.11 2.97 9.16
CA GLY A 115 -4.04 2.95 10.27
C GLY A 115 -4.42 4.40 10.61
N SER A 116 -5.63 4.81 10.24
CA SER A 116 -6.11 6.18 10.48
C SER A 116 -7.14 6.21 11.59
N LEU A 117 -6.98 7.17 12.52
CA LEU A 117 -7.97 7.46 13.54
C LEU A 117 -8.84 8.64 13.07
N PHE A 118 -10.16 8.45 13.08
CA PHE A 118 -11.13 9.47 12.71
C PHE A 118 -12.17 9.65 13.81
N ILE A 119 -12.62 10.88 14.02
CA ILE A 119 -13.80 11.17 14.83
C ILE A 119 -15.00 11.21 13.89
N SER A 120 -16.04 10.44 14.20
CA SER A 120 -17.29 10.45 13.44
C SER A 120 -17.99 11.80 13.57
N LYS A 121 -18.47 12.34 12.44
CA LYS A 121 -19.29 13.57 12.39
C LYS A 121 -20.60 13.52 13.18
N ARG A 122 -20.98 12.32 13.68
CA ARG A 122 -22.21 12.10 14.47
C ARG A 122 -21.97 12.21 15.97
N VAL A 123 -20.72 12.34 16.40
CA VAL A 123 -20.36 12.48 17.81
C VAL A 123 -20.51 13.95 18.17
N GLU A 124 -21.26 14.24 19.23
CA GLU A 124 -21.57 15.60 19.67
C GLU A 124 -21.37 15.75 21.19
N GLY A 125 -21.33 17.00 21.66
CA GLY A 125 -21.35 17.32 23.09
C GLY A 125 -20.11 16.84 23.84
N ASP A 126 -20.30 16.21 25.00
CA ASP A 126 -19.17 15.82 25.84
C ASP A 126 -18.37 14.64 25.28
N VAL A 127 -18.98 13.79 24.45
CA VAL A 127 -18.28 12.69 23.77
C VAL A 127 -17.33 13.24 22.70
N GLU A 128 -17.74 14.28 21.99
CA GLU A 128 -16.88 14.95 20.99
C GLU A 128 -15.66 15.57 21.68
N LYS A 129 -15.88 16.30 22.80
CA LYS A 129 -14.80 16.88 23.60
C LYS A 129 -13.84 15.83 24.12
N ALA A 130 -14.34 14.69 24.60
CA ALA A 130 -13.51 13.57 25.05
C ALA A 130 -12.70 12.97 23.89
N ALA A 131 -13.31 12.74 22.73
CA ALA A 131 -12.62 12.22 21.54
C ALA A 131 -11.52 13.16 21.05
N LEU A 132 -11.80 14.47 21.00
CA LEU A 132 -10.81 15.50 20.66
C LEU A 132 -9.68 15.57 21.69
N THR A 133 -10.00 15.39 22.97
CA THR A 133 -9.00 15.34 24.05
C THR A 133 -8.09 14.14 23.88
N PHE A 134 -8.64 12.96 23.60
CA PHE A 134 -7.88 11.76 23.31
C PHE A 134 -6.95 11.92 22.09
N ILE A 135 -7.45 12.47 20.98
CA ILE A 135 -6.60 12.76 19.80
C ILE A 135 -5.49 13.74 20.16
N LYS A 136 -5.79 14.80 20.91
CA LYS A 136 -4.78 15.77 21.37
C LYS A 136 -3.72 15.10 22.21
N GLU A 137 -4.12 14.31 23.22
CA GLU A 137 -3.19 13.59 24.09
C GLU A 137 -2.30 12.65 23.28
N ILE A 138 -2.89 11.91 22.32
CA ILE A 138 -2.13 11.08 21.38
C ILE A 138 -1.06 11.93 20.70
N MET A 139 -1.43 13.03 20.05
CA MET A 139 -0.48 13.86 19.30
C MET A 139 0.60 14.50 20.18
N THR A 140 0.29 14.82 21.44
CA THR A 140 1.21 15.55 22.33
C THR A 140 2.06 14.69 23.25
N ASN A 141 1.57 13.51 23.64
CA ASN A 141 2.24 12.57 24.53
C ASN A 141 2.27 11.16 23.92
N PRO A 142 2.98 10.99 22.79
CA PRO A 142 2.98 9.73 22.04
C PRO A 142 3.44 8.53 22.87
N VAL A 143 4.49 8.71 23.68
CA VAL A 143 5.09 7.65 24.49
C VAL A 143 4.12 7.14 25.56
N GLY A 144 3.35 8.03 26.20
CA GLY A 144 2.43 7.61 27.26
C GLY A 144 1.24 6.77 26.79
N LEU A 145 0.90 6.82 25.50
CA LEU A 145 -0.34 6.23 24.97
C LEU A 145 -0.12 5.17 23.89
N TYR A 146 0.98 5.24 23.16
CA TYR A 146 1.33 4.28 22.13
C TYR A 146 2.85 4.17 22.03
N ASP A 147 3.54 4.01 23.17
CA ASP A 147 4.92 3.53 23.09
C ASP A 147 4.91 2.16 22.43
N ILE A 148 5.27 2.14 21.17
CA ILE A 148 5.38 0.93 20.39
C ILE A 148 6.63 0.24 20.95
N PRO A 149 6.50 -1.00 21.45
CA PRO A 149 7.62 -1.74 22.02
C PRO A 149 8.61 -2.11 20.91
N PHE A 150 9.48 -1.18 20.56
CA PHE A 150 10.68 -1.44 19.75
C PHE A 150 11.68 -2.17 20.63
N TYR A 151 11.47 -3.47 20.81
CA TYR A 151 12.38 -4.32 21.59
C TYR A 151 13.03 -5.36 20.68
N THR A 152 14.26 -5.70 21.02
CA THR A 152 14.98 -6.83 20.40
C THR A 152 14.38 -8.17 20.80
N ASP A 153 13.71 -8.26 21.95
CA ASP A 153 13.07 -9.48 22.45
C ASP A 153 11.87 -9.18 23.39
N PRO A 154 10.67 -9.72 23.09
CA PRO A 154 10.27 -10.28 21.80
C PRO A 154 10.25 -9.18 20.73
N PRO A 155 10.54 -9.50 19.46
CA PRO A 155 10.53 -8.54 18.37
C PRO A 155 9.08 -8.12 18.05
N TYR A 156 8.58 -7.09 18.74
CA TYR A 156 7.32 -6.47 18.39
C TYR A 156 7.60 -5.33 17.40
N TRP A 157 7.00 -5.41 16.22
CA TRP A 157 7.07 -4.33 15.24
C TRP A 157 5.69 -3.89 14.81
N VAL A 158 5.51 -2.57 14.75
CA VAL A 158 4.32 -1.92 14.19
C VAL A 158 4.77 -0.74 13.32
N GLY A 159 4.86 -0.97 12.00
CA GLY A 159 4.75 0.07 10.97
C GLY A 159 5.82 1.17 10.94
N ALA A 160 5.66 2.05 9.96
CA ALA A 160 6.33 3.36 9.93
C ALA A 160 5.49 4.38 10.70
N VAL A 161 6.12 5.24 11.51
CA VAL A 161 5.40 6.24 12.31
C VAL A 161 5.34 7.58 11.55
N CYS A 162 4.19 8.26 11.64
CA CYS A 162 3.96 9.57 11.02
C CYS A 162 4.08 10.75 12.00
N ASN A 163 4.19 10.49 13.32
CA ASN A 163 4.28 11.55 14.34
C ASN A 163 5.72 12.06 14.51
N LYS A 164 6.01 13.27 14.02
CA LYS A 164 7.33 13.92 14.11
C LYS A 164 7.96 13.92 15.50
N LYS A 165 7.19 14.21 16.55
CA LYS A 165 7.72 14.21 17.93
C LYS A 165 8.15 12.82 18.37
N TYR A 166 7.40 11.80 17.98
CA TYR A 166 7.77 10.43 18.31
C TYR A 166 8.99 9.96 17.53
N ILE A 167 9.15 10.40 16.27
CA ILE A 167 10.34 10.13 15.46
C ILE A 167 11.61 10.62 16.16
N GLU A 168 11.61 11.87 16.65
CA GLU A 168 12.75 12.43 17.39
C GLU A 168 13.11 11.59 18.64
N ILE A 169 12.09 11.05 19.33
CA ILE A 169 12.29 10.17 20.48
C ILE A 169 12.89 8.83 20.05
N LEU A 170 12.42 8.24 18.95
CA LEU A 170 12.95 6.98 18.42
C LEU A 170 14.40 7.12 17.95
N GLN A 171 14.75 8.24 17.31
CA GLN A 171 16.13 8.55 16.90
C GLN A 171 17.10 8.64 18.09
N GLY A 172 16.60 8.96 19.28
CA GLY A 172 17.39 9.02 20.51
C GLY A 172 17.66 7.68 21.18
N ARG A 173 17.02 6.58 20.73
CA ARG A 173 17.25 5.24 21.30
C ARG A 173 18.61 4.69 20.87
N SER A 174 19.24 3.92 21.75
CA SER A 174 20.51 3.28 21.43
C SER A 174 20.32 2.17 20.39
N ALA A 175 21.34 1.91 19.58
CA ALA A 175 21.26 0.89 18.53
C ALA A 175 21.00 -0.53 19.10
N GLY A 176 21.37 -0.79 20.35
CA GLY A 176 21.10 -2.07 21.04
C GLY A 176 19.65 -2.25 21.49
N GLU A 177 18.84 -1.18 21.47
CA GLU A 177 17.40 -1.25 21.73
C GLU A 177 16.58 -1.50 20.45
N MET A 178 17.19 -1.37 19.26
CA MET A 178 16.51 -1.48 17.97
C MET A 178 17.01 -2.66 17.14
N ASN A 179 16.10 -3.54 16.71
CA ASN A 179 16.42 -4.59 15.73
C ASN A 179 16.49 -4.03 14.29
N GLU A 180 16.91 -4.85 13.32
CA GLU A 180 17.06 -4.45 11.91
C GLU A 180 15.75 -3.94 11.26
N PHE A 181 14.60 -4.49 11.65
CA PHE A 181 13.28 -4.07 11.14
C PHE A 181 12.92 -2.68 11.63
N THR A 182 13.22 -2.39 12.91
CA THR A 182 13.02 -1.08 13.53
C THR A 182 13.87 0.00 12.87
N GLN A 183 15.15 -0.31 12.62
CA GLN A 183 16.04 0.60 11.92
C GLN A 183 15.50 0.91 10.52
N THR A 184 14.97 -0.10 9.84
CA THR A 184 14.38 0.09 8.51
C THR A 184 13.09 0.92 8.54
N ALA A 185 12.22 0.73 9.53
CA ALA A 185 11.03 1.57 9.71
C ALA A 185 11.40 3.02 9.99
N LEU A 186 12.41 3.25 10.84
CA LEU A 186 12.93 4.58 11.12
C LEU A 186 13.51 5.23 9.86
N THR A 187 14.24 4.48 9.03
CA THR A 187 14.71 4.94 7.71
C THR A 187 13.53 5.34 6.82
N ALA A 188 12.54 4.47 6.63
CA ALA A 188 11.37 4.77 5.80
C ALA A 188 10.58 5.99 6.30
N THR A 189 10.50 6.17 7.62
CA THR A 189 9.90 7.34 8.25
C THR A 189 10.72 8.61 8.04
N ASN A 190 12.05 8.55 8.18
CA ASN A 190 12.97 9.69 8.03
C ASN A 190 13.10 10.16 6.58
N ASP A 191 13.11 9.22 5.64
CA ASP A 191 13.13 9.50 4.19
C ASP A 191 11.85 10.21 3.74
N GLY A 192 10.85 10.26 4.62
CA GLY A 192 9.51 10.72 4.33
C GLY A 192 8.76 9.61 3.62
N LEU A 193 7.60 9.23 4.16
CA LEU A 193 6.65 8.46 3.35
C LEU A 193 6.37 9.29 2.09
N PRO A 194 6.49 8.70 0.88
CA PRO A 194 6.26 9.44 -0.35
C PRO A 194 4.92 10.15 -0.25
N ALA A 195 4.88 11.43 -0.62
CA ALA A 195 3.63 12.17 -0.64
C ALA A 195 2.65 11.38 -1.51
N ILE A 196 1.62 10.82 -0.88
CA ILE A 196 0.63 10.06 -1.61
C ILE A 196 -0.14 11.07 -2.43
N ASN A 197 0.13 11.08 -3.72
CA ASN A 197 -0.74 11.73 -4.67
C ASN A 197 -1.85 10.71 -4.96
N THR A 198 -2.94 10.74 -4.19
CA THR A 198 -4.10 9.87 -4.43
C THR A 198 -4.77 10.28 -5.73
N LEU A 199 -5.18 9.36 -6.59
CA LEU A 199 -5.98 9.71 -7.76
C LEU A 199 -7.23 10.48 -7.32
N ASP A 200 -7.55 11.59 -7.99
CA ASP A 200 -8.70 12.43 -7.67
C ASP A 200 -9.99 11.81 -8.22
N THR A 201 -10.29 10.60 -7.75
CA THR A 201 -11.42 9.76 -8.15
C THR A 201 -12.52 9.78 -7.10
N ARG A 202 -13.79 9.72 -7.54
CA ARG A 202 -14.96 9.49 -6.66
C ARG A 202 -15.13 8.00 -6.33
N VAL A 203 -14.54 7.12 -7.12
CA VAL A 203 -14.60 5.67 -6.89
C VAL A 203 -13.71 5.31 -5.71
N THR A 204 -14.31 4.86 -4.61
CA THR A 204 -13.57 4.51 -3.39
C THR A 204 -12.57 3.37 -3.63
N GLU A 205 -11.42 3.38 -2.92
CA GLU A 205 -10.36 2.36 -3.06
C GLU A 205 -10.89 0.91 -2.97
N PRO A 206 -11.78 0.54 -2.03
CA PRO A 206 -12.25 -0.84 -1.96
C PRO A 206 -13.01 -1.28 -3.21
N ILE A 207 -13.72 -0.36 -3.86
CA ILE A 207 -14.41 -0.62 -5.12
C ILE A 207 -13.38 -0.69 -6.25
N LEU A 208 -12.57 0.36 -6.40
CA LEU A 208 -11.56 0.48 -7.46
C LEU A 208 -10.60 -0.72 -7.49
N ILE A 209 -9.99 -1.05 -6.35
CA ILE A 209 -8.99 -2.11 -6.26
C ILE A 209 -9.65 -3.48 -6.19
N ARG A 210 -10.52 -3.72 -5.19
CA ARG A 210 -10.94 -5.09 -4.85
C ARG A 210 -12.06 -5.63 -5.73
N GLN A 211 -12.95 -4.76 -6.19
CA GLN A 211 -14.12 -5.15 -6.98
C GLN A 211 -13.91 -5.01 -8.48
N ILE A 212 -12.99 -4.13 -8.90
CA ILE A 212 -12.80 -3.80 -10.32
C ILE A 212 -11.43 -4.27 -10.81
N ILE A 213 -10.33 -3.62 -10.39
CA ILE A 213 -9.00 -3.88 -10.97
C ILE A 213 -8.52 -5.31 -10.68
N HIS A 214 -8.60 -5.76 -9.42
CA HIS A 214 -8.09 -7.07 -9.04
C HIS A 214 -8.79 -8.25 -9.79
N PRO A 215 -10.13 -8.32 -9.85
CA PRO A 215 -10.81 -9.36 -10.62
C PRO A 215 -10.45 -9.37 -12.11
N GLU A 216 -10.25 -8.20 -12.70
CA GLU A 216 -9.86 -8.06 -14.10
C GLU A 216 -8.42 -8.53 -14.34
N MET A 217 -7.48 -8.13 -13.49
CA MET A 217 -6.10 -8.66 -13.51
C MET A 217 -6.09 -10.18 -13.39
N THR A 218 -6.87 -10.74 -12.46
CA THR A 218 -7.00 -12.18 -12.26
C THR A 218 -7.54 -12.87 -13.51
N SER A 219 -8.50 -12.26 -14.20
CA SER A 219 -9.05 -12.81 -15.45
C SER A 219 -7.98 -12.88 -16.54
N VAL A 220 -7.12 -11.87 -16.65
CA VAL A 220 -5.97 -11.89 -17.58
C VAL A 220 -4.93 -12.93 -17.17
N PHE A 221 -4.59 -13.02 -15.87
CA PHE A 221 -3.63 -14.00 -15.37
C PHE A 221 -4.07 -15.44 -15.64
N LEU A 222 -5.37 -15.72 -15.53
CA LEU A 222 -5.96 -17.02 -15.81
C LEU A 222 -6.28 -17.25 -17.31
N GLY A 223 -5.89 -16.33 -18.19
CA GLY A 223 -6.10 -16.45 -19.64
C GLY A 223 -7.57 -16.35 -20.09
N LYS A 224 -8.45 -15.79 -19.24
CA LYS A 224 -9.88 -15.61 -19.54
C LYS A 224 -10.17 -14.34 -20.33
N LYS A 225 -9.26 -13.35 -20.27
CA LYS A 225 -9.30 -12.09 -21.01
C LYS A 225 -7.89 -11.76 -21.52
N SER A 226 -7.80 -11.07 -22.64
CA SER A 226 -6.58 -10.41 -23.08
C SER A 226 -6.31 -9.14 -22.27
N ILE A 227 -5.08 -8.63 -22.35
CA ILE A 227 -4.71 -7.35 -21.73
C ILE A 227 -5.55 -6.21 -22.33
N ASP A 228 -5.74 -6.19 -23.65
CA ASP A 228 -6.47 -5.11 -24.33
C ASP A 228 -7.96 -5.10 -23.92
N GLU A 229 -8.60 -6.27 -23.82
CA GLU A 229 -9.98 -6.39 -23.30
C GLU A 229 -10.12 -5.88 -21.85
N MET A 230 -9.13 -6.15 -21.00
CA MET A 230 -9.11 -5.61 -19.63
C MET A 230 -8.98 -4.08 -19.64
N MET A 231 -8.08 -3.51 -20.43
CA MET A 231 -7.87 -2.05 -20.46
C MET A 231 -9.10 -1.31 -20.98
N GLU A 232 -9.76 -1.85 -22.01
CA GLU A 232 -11.02 -1.34 -22.53
C GLU A 232 -12.11 -1.38 -21.46
N TYR A 233 -12.30 -2.52 -20.80
CA TYR A 233 -13.28 -2.66 -19.73
C TYR A 233 -13.04 -1.68 -18.58
N LEU A 234 -11.79 -1.56 -18.08
CA LEU A 234 -11.46 -0.64 -17.00
C LEU A 234 -11.75 0.81 -17.39
N THR A 235 -11.38 1.21 -18.61
CA THR A 235 -11.62 2.54 -19.17
C THR A 235 -13.12 2.88 -19.17
N ASP A 236 -13.92 2.01 -19.78
CA ASP A 236 -15.36 2.25 -19.97
C ASP A 236 -16.12 2.19 -18.64
N TYR A 237 -15.87 1.15 -17.84
CA TYR A 237 -16.59 0.93 -16.60
C TYR A 237 -16.30 2.01 -15.57
N LEU A 238 -15.03 2.36 -15.35
CA LEU A 238 -14.67 3.38 -14.35
C LEU A 238 -15.10 4.79 -14.80
N THR A 239 -15.02 5.10 -16.10
CA THR A 239 -15.58 6.36 -16.64
C THR A 239 -17.07 6.45 -16.40
N LYS A 240 -17.81 5.35 -16.63
CA LYS A 240 -19.24 5.31 -16.34
C LYS A 240 -19.51 5.53 -14.84
N GLN A 241 -18.78 4.85 -13.96
CA GLN A 241 -18.93 5.00 -12.51
C GLN A 241 -18.63 6.43 -12.03
N GLU A 242 -17.58 7.07 -12.54
CA GLU A 242 -17.28 8.47 -12.19
C GLU A 242 -18.42 9.41 -12.53
N LYS A 243 -18.95 9.29 -13.77
CA LYS A 243 -20.06 10.13 -14.23
C LYS A 243 -21.34 9.90 -13.43
N GLU A 244 -21.67 8.64 -13.15
CA GLU A 244 -22.84 8.30 -12.32
C GLU A 244 -22.73 8.82 -10.88
N MET A 245 -21.51 9.02 -10.36
CA MET A 245 -21.29 9.59 -9.02
C MET A 245 -21.17 11.12 -9.02
N ALA A 246 -21.00 11.74 -10.19
CA ALA A 246 -20.96 13.19 -10.35
C ALA A 246 -22.36 13.81 -10.45
N ASP A 247 -23.35 13.03 -10.94
CA ASP A 247 -24.77 13.37 -11.03
C ASP A 247 -25.51 13.26 -9.67
#